data_AF-A0A930GS12-F1
#
_entry.id   AF-A0A930GS12-F1
#
_cell.length_a   1.000
_cell.length_b   1.000
_cell.length_c   1.000
_cell.angle_alpha   90.00
_cell.angle_beta   90.00
_cell.angle_gamma   90.00
#
_symmetry.space_group_name_H-M   'P 1'
#
loop_
_entity.id
_entity.type
_entity.pdbx_description
1 polymer ?
#
loop_
_entity_poly.entity_id
_entity_poly.type
_entity_poly.pdbx_seq_one_letter_code
_entity_poly.pdbx_strand_id
1 'polypeptide(L)' 'MDYKTMRDRIGDIVNDNHRDFVKAIISIEKSINDESALDKLYDAYMDNDNLNLLNEEFDYMIEKLRE' A
#
# COMPACT_ATOMS: atom_id res chain seq x y z
N MET A 1 20.11 -11.83 -1.70
CA MET A 1 19.30 -12.10 -0.51
C MET A 1 18.33 -13.21 -0.89
N ASP A 2 18.24 -14.29 -0.11
CA ASP A 2 17.25 -15.34 -0.38
C ASP A 2 15.84 -14.89 0.01
N TYR A 3 14.84 -15.66 -0.43
CA TYR A 3 13.43 -15.37 -0.18
C TYR A 3 13.12 -15.23 1.32
N LYS A 4 13.66 -16.11 2.19
CA LYS A 4 13.36 -16.08 3.62
C LYS A 4 13.90 -14.81 4.26
N THR A 5 15.15 -14.48 3.95
CA THR A 5 15.81 -13.27 4.41
C THR A 5 15.09 -12.01 3.92
N MET A 6 14.57 -12.01 2.69
CA MET A 6 13.79 -10.89 2.15
C MET A 6 12.44 -10.76 2.86
N ARG A 7 11.71 -11.88 3.03
CA ARG A 7 10.42 -11.89 3.71
C ARG A 7 10.55 -11.43 5.16
N ASP A 8 11.56 -11.90 5.87
CA ASP A 8 11.76 -11.55 7.27
C ASP A 8 12.07 -10.05 7.41
N ARG A 9 12.92 -9.48 6.53
CA ARG A 9 13.16 -8.03 6.49
C ARG A 9 11.90 -7.22 6.15
N ILE A 10 11.09 -7.68 5.19
CA ILE A 10 9.82 -7.03 4.88
C ILE A 10 8.87 -7.12 6.07
N GLY A 11 8.84 -8.26 6.78
CA GLY A 11 8.05 -8.45 7.99
C GLY A 11 8.41 -7.44 9.09
N ASP A 12 9.71 -7.20 9.30
CA ASP A 12 10.17 -6.17 10.25
C ASP A 12 9.68 -4.77 9.84
N ILE A 13 9.77 -4.42 8.55
CA ILE A 13 9.31 -3.13 8.02
C ILE A 13 7.78 -2.96 8.15
N VAL A 14 7.03 -4.03 7.86
CA VAL A 14 5.56 -4.06 7.98
C VAL A 14 5.13 -3.82 9.43
N ASN A 15 5.84 -4.40 10.40
CA ASN A 15 5.54 -4.22 11.82
C ASN A 15 5.92 -2.83 12.33
N ASP A 16 7.07 -2.31 11.92
CA ASP A 16 7.60 -1.03 12.42
C ASP A 16 6.96 0.17 11.73
N ASN A 17 6.68 0.07 10.43
CA ASN A 17 6.14 1.15 9.62
C ASN A 17 5.20 0.63 8.53
N HIS A 18 4.09 0.03 8.98
CA HIS A 18 3.03 -0.48 8.11
C HIS A 18 2.55 0.57 7.09
N ARG A 19 2.33 1.81 7.54
CA ARG A 19 1.78 2.88 6.71
C ARG A 19 2.66 3.19 5.52
N ASP A 20 3.94 3.47 5.75
CA ASP A 20 4.84 3.83 4.66
C ASP A 20 5.18 2.61 3.79
N PHE A 21 5.19 1.40 4.35
CA PHE A 21 5.29 0.18 3.57
C PHE A 21 4.16 0.07 2.54
N VAL A 22 2.92 0.20 2.98
CA VAL A 22 1.74 0.11 2.09
C VAL A 22 1.75 1.24 1.07
N LYS A 23 2.03 2.49 1.49
CA LYS A 23 2.17 3.64 0.58
C LYS A 23 3.22 3.38 -0.50
N ALA A 24 4.37 2.81 -0.15
CA ALA A 24 5.44 2.50 -1.09
C ALA A 24 5.03 1.43 -2.11
N ILE A 25 4.33 0.37 -1.69
CA ILE A 25 3.83 -0.66 -2.62
C ILE A 25 2.84 -0.04 -3.63
N ILE A 26 1.86 0.73 -3.15
CA ILE A 26 0.88 1.41 -4.02
C ILE A 26 1.58 2.38 -4.99
N SER A 27 2.55 3.15 -4.49
CA SER A 27 3.34 4.08 -5.29
C SER A 27 4.04 3.38 -6.45
N ILE A 28 4.70 2.23 -6.19
CA ILE A 28 5.42 1.46 -7.20
C ILE A 28 4.44 0.83 -8.22
N GLU A 29 3.39 0.16 -7.75
CA GLU A 29 2.47 -0.55 -8.64
C GLU A 29 1.64 0.38 -9.52
N LYS A 30 1.18 1.50 -8.95
CA LYS A 30 0.27 2.45 -9.62
C LYS A 30 0.99 3.66 -10.19
N SER A 31 2.32 3.75 -10.00
CA SER A 31 3.15 4.87 -10.43
C SER A 31 2.69 6.23 -9.85
N ILE A 32 2.23 6.23 -8.60
CA ILE A 32 1.75 7.42 -7.88
C ILE A 32 2.86 7.94 -6.97
N ASN A 33 3.24 9.20 -7.11
CA ASN A 33 4.26 9.84 -6.27
C ASN A 33 3.70 10.93 -5.35
N ASP A 34 2.39 11.23 -5.47
CA ASP A 34 1.73 12.21 -4.60
C ASP A 34 1.46 11.60 -3.23
N GLU A 35 2.19 12.08 -2.22
CA GLU A 35 2.09 11.57 -0.86
C GLU A 35 0.71 11.79 -0.23
N SER A 36 0.03 12.90 -0.55
CA SER A 36 -1.33 13.18 -0.04
C SER A 36 -2.34 12.21 -0.65
N ALA A 37 -2.17 11.83 -1.92
CA ALA A 37 -2.99 10.80 -2.54
C ALA A 37 -2.73 9.42 -1.90
N LEU A 38 -1.47 9.08 -1.63
CA LEU A 38 -1.09 7.84 -0.97
C LEU A 38 -1.61 7.74 0.47
N ASP A 39 -1.63 8.84 1.21
CA ASP A 39 -2.21 8.88 2.56
C ASP A 39 -3.71 8.57 2.53
N LYS A 40 -4.46 9.18 1.61
CA LYS A 40 -5.91 8.90 1.44
C LYS A 40 -6.17 7.45 1.04
N LEU A 41 -5.35 6.89 0.16
CA LEU A 41 -5.45 5.50 -0.26
C LEU A 41 -5.17 4.54 0.91
N TYR A 42 -4.20 4.86 1.75
CA TYR A 42 -3.92 4.09 2.96
C TYR A 42 -5.07 4.15 3.96
N ASP A 43 -5.62 5.33 4.21
CA ASP A 43 -6.71 5.50 5.17
C ASP A 43 -7.95 4.71 4.72
N ALA A 44 -8.30 4.80 3.44
CA ALA A 44 -9.40 4.02 2.88
C ALA A 44 -9.11 2.51 2.78
N TYR A 45 -7.84 2.11 2.69
CA TYR A 45 -7.41 0.72 2.81
C TYR A 45 -7.65 0.17 4.23
N MET A 46 -7.26 0.94 5.26
CA MET A 46 -7.42 0.57 6.66
C MET A 46 -8.88 0.55 7.13
N ASP A 47 -9.74 1.38 6.53
CA ASP A 47 -11.17 1.42 6.84
C ASP A 47 -11.95 0.24 6.25
N ASN A 48 -11.35 -0.58 5.39
CA ASN A 48 -12.00 -1.69 4.71
C ASN A 48 -11.32 -3.03 5.05
N ASP A 49 -11.91 -3.76 6.00
CA ASP A 49 -11.42 -5.03 6.55
C ASP A 49 -11.19 -6.15 5.51
N ASN A 50 -11.73 -6.02 4.29
CA ASN A 50 -11.65 -7.04 3.24
C ASN A 50 -10.57 -6.77 2.18
N LEU A 51 -9.76 -5.72 2.33
CA LEU A 51 -8.71 -5.38 1.38
C LEU A 51 -7.39 -6.11 1.68
N ASN A 52 -7.00 -6.98 0.76
CA ASN A 52 -5.61 -7.43 0.68
C ASN A 52 -4.77 -6.40 -0.10
N LEU A 53 -3.47 -6.31 0.21
CA LEU A 53 -2.57 -5.35 -0.42
C LEU A 53 -2.48 -5.50 -1.95
N LEU A 54 -2.52 -6.74 -2.44
CA LEU A 54 -2.46 -7.09 -3.86
C LEU A 54 -3.89 -7.25 -4.42
N ASN A 55 -4.70 -6.19 -4.36
CA ASN A 55 -6.09 -6.23 -4.81
C ASN A 55 -6.38 -5.16 -5.89
N GLU A 56 -7.17 -5.54 -6.88
CA GLU A 56 -7.68 -4.67 -7.95
C GLU A 56 -8.57 -3.54 -7.42
N GLU A 57 -9.10 -3.63 -6.19
CA GLU A 57 -9.89 -2.55 -5.57
C GLU A 57 -9.12 -1.23 -5.45
N PHE A 58 -7.78 -1.24 -5.42
CA PHE A 58 -6.99 0.00 -5.46
C PHE A 58 -7.21 0.80 -6.75
N ASP A 59 -7.50 0.15 -7.88
CA ASP A 59 -7.79 0.86 -9.13
C ASP A 59 -9.08 1.67 -9.01
N TYR A 60 -10.12 1.09 -8.40
CA TYR A 60 -11.39 1.76 -8.16
C TYR A 60 -11.26 2.94 -7.19
N MET A 61 -10.42 2.81 -6.16
CA MET A 61 -10.14 3.91 -5.21
C MET A 61 -9.42 5.08 -5.88
N ILE A 62 -8.48 4.78 -6.79
CA ILE A 62 -7.77 5.80 -7.57
C ILE A 62 -8.72 6.54 -8.51
N GLU A 63 -9.65 5.85 -9.15
CA GLU A 63 -10.67 6.49 -10.00
C GLU A 63 -11.52 7.48 -9.21
N LYS A 64 -11.97 7.10 -8.00
CA LYS A 64 -12.73 8.01 -7.12
C LYS A 64 -11.97 9.26 -6.69
N LEU A 65 -10.64 9.18 -6.57
CA LEU A 65 -9.82 10.35 -6.22
C LEU A 65 -9.67 11.34 -7.38
N ARG A 66 -10.00 10.93 -8.61
CA ARG A 66 -9.93 11.77 -9.82
C ARG A 66 -11.24 12.50 -10.12
N GLU A 67 -12.34 12.09 -9.49
CA GLU A 67 -13.63 12.80 -9.50
C GLU A 67 -13.62 13.98 -8.52
#